data_AF-W7YAR7-F1
#
_entry.id   AF-W7YAR7-F1
#
_cell.length_a   1.000
_cell.length_b   1.000
_cell.length_c   1.000
_cell.angle_alpha   90.00
_cell.angle_beta   90.00
_cell.angle_gamma   90.00
#
_symmetry.space_group_name_H-M   'P 1'
#
loop_
_entity.id
_entity.type
_entity.pdbx_description
1 polymer ?
#
loop_
_entity_poly.entity_id
_entity_poly.type
_entity_poly.pdbx_seq_one_letter_code
_entity_poly.pdbx_strand_id
1 'polypeptide(L)'
;MFADELVKQHDHKVIYVANEEGAKGTMQEKVVRLGINSPIGIIEDYNPKLFKDYDVVFIDSTQTTEVSHEELVVLKKQFPRTSFVIINQANRDGTSKGGTKYEHLVDAIMHIENKSATMEKNRFPEGSQETIKIF
;
A
#
# COMPACT_ATOMS: atom_id res chain seq x y z
N MET A 1 -0.81 -7.09 10.01
CA MET A 1 -1.03 -6.15 8.87
C MET A 1 0.26 -5.41 8.62
N PHE A 2 0.69 -5.17 7.38
CA PHE A 2 2.01 -4.55 7.12
C PHE A 2 2.15 -3.15 7.77
N ALA A 3 1.11 -2.33 7.70
CA ALA A 3 1.09 -1.03 8.38
C ALA A 3 1.31 -1.13 9.91
N ASP A 4 0.77 -2.15 10.56
CA ASP A 4 0.97 -2.39 12.01
C ASP A 4 2.43 -2.73 12.34
N GLU A 5 3.08 -3.51 11.47
CA GLU A 5 4.51 -3.85 11.61
C GLU A 5 5.39 -2.61 11.49
N LEU A 6 5.09 -1.73 10.53
CA LEU A 6 5.82 -0.46 10.33
C LEU A 6 5.73 0.46 11.55
N VAL A 7 4.56 0.54 12.19
CA VAL A 7 4.42 1.31 13.43
C VAL A 7 5.21 0.67 14.57
N LYS A 8 5.08 -0.65 14.77
CA LYS A 8 5.66 -1.35 15.91
C LYS A 8 7.17 -1.49 15.88
N GLN A 9 7.74 -1.83 14.72
CA GLN A 9 9.17 -2.12 14.60
C GLN A 9 10.00 -0.92 14.16
N HIS A 10 9.37 0.05 13.49
CA HIS A 10 10.10 1.15 12.87
C HIS A 10 9.68 2.53 13.39
N ASP A 11 8.67 2.62 14.28
CA ASP A 11 8.15 3.90 14.82
C ASP A 11 7.67 4.87 13.72
N HIS A 12 7.22 4.32 12.59
CA HIS A 12 6.70 5.12 11.48
C HIS A 12 5.27 5.58 11.77
N LYS A 13 4.96 6.84 11.43
CA LYS A 13 3.59 7.32 11.33
C LYS A 13 2.98 6.83 10.03
N VAL A 14 1.91 6.04 10.14
CA VAL A 14 1.25 5.42 8.99
C VAL A 14 -0.18 5.94 8.82
N ILE A 15 -0.54 6.30 7.59
CA ILE A 15 -1.92 6.56 7.18
C ILE A 15 -2.35 5.60 6.08
N TYR A 16 -3.60 5.19 6.13
CA TYR A 16 -4.24 4.29 5.20
C TYR A 16 -5.41 5.01 4.53
N VAL A 17 -5.33 5.18 3.21
CA VAL A 17 -6.41 5.71 2.37
C VAL A 17 -7.14 4.51 1.78
N ALA A 18 -8.32 4.20 2.33
CA ALA A 18 -9.15 3.09 1.89
C ALA A 18 -10.55 3.59 1.56
N ASN A 19 -10.87 3.67 0.28
CA ASN A 19 -12.24 4.00 -0.13
C ASN A 19 -13.09 2.73 -0.10
N GLU A 20 -14.14 2.74 0.71
CA GLU A 20 -14.93 1.56 1.05
C GLU A 20 -16.27 1.55 0.33
N GLU A 21 -16.25 1.13 -0.93
CA GLU A 21 -17.48 0.73 -1.61
C GLU A 21 -17.72 -0.77 -1.44
N GLY A 22 -18.66 -1.18 -0.57
CA GLY A 22 -19.27 -2.52 -0.57
C GLY A 22 -19.33 -3.28 0.77
N ALA A 23 -19.90 -4.48 0.73
CA ALA A 23 -20.35 -5.27 1.90
C ALA A 23 -19.26 -6.07 2.66
N LYS A 24 -17.95 -5.79 2.45
CA LYS A 24 -16.84 -6.62 2.99
C LYS A 24 -16.24 -6.13 4.32
N GLY A 25 -16.94 -5.22 5.00
CA GLY A 25 -16.53 -4.65 6.28
C GLY A 25 -15.39 -3.64 6.15
N THR A 26 -15.40 -2.66 7.03
CA THR A 26 -14.52 -1.50 6.94
C THR A 26 -13.06 -1.86 7.27
N MET A 27 -12.10 -1.05 6.83
CA MET A 27 -10.70 -1.13 7.20
C MET A 27 -10.55 -1.00 8.71
N GLN A 28 -11.35 -0.14 9.35
CA GLN A 28 -11.43 -0.03 10.80
C GLN A 28 -11.89 -1.36 11.42
N GLU A 29 -12.92 -2.01 10.88
CA GLU A 29 -13.36 -3.33 11.34
C GLU A 29 -12.27 -4.41 11.17
N LYS A 30 -11.51 -4.37 10.06
CA LYS A 30 -10.38 -5.28 9.84
C LYS A 30 -9.29 -5.08 10.89
N VAL A 31 -8.94 -3.84 11.21
CA VAL A 31 -7.97 -3.49 12.24
C VAL A 31 -8.40 -4.03 13.61
N VAL A 32 -9.67 -3.81 13.98
CA VAL A 32 -10.25 -4.34 15.24
C VAL A 32 -10.23 -5.87 15.26
N ARG A 33 -10.67 -6.52 14.18
CA ARG A 33 -10.71 -7.99 14.08
C ARG A 33 -9.33 -8.63 14.18
N LEU A 34 -8.29 -7.94 13.70
CA LEU A 34 -6.90 -8.40 13.79
C LEU A 34 -6.25 -8.08 15.16
N GLY A 35 -6.98 -7.45 16.08
CA GLY A 35 -6.45 -7.06 17.40
C GLY A 35 -5.34 -6.01 17.31
N ILE A 36 -5.34 -5.19 16.26
CA ILE A 36 -4.32 -4.16 16.04
C ILE A 36 -4.68 -2.94 16.88
N ASN A 37 -3.77 -2.53 17.76
CA ASN A 37 -3.92 -1.36 18.63
C ASN A 37 -2.97 -0.19 18.26
N SER A 38 -2.18 -0.36 17.19
CA SER A 38 -1.23 0.67 16.74
C SER A 38 -1.97 1.90 16.21
N PRO A 39 -1.46 3.12 16.43
CA PRO A 39 -2.09 4.38 16.00
C PRO A 39 -1.97 4.59 14.48
N ILE A 40 -2.71 3.81 13.71
CA ILE A 40 -2.77 3.90 12.25
C ILE A 40 -3.90 4.88 11.87
N GLY A 41 -3.57 5.93 11.13
CA GLY A 41 -4.58 6.81 10.56
C GLY A 41 -5.34 6.08 9.47
N ILE A 42 -6.67 6.14 9.46
CA ILE A 42 -7.51 5.54 8.41
C ILE A 42 -8.45 6.63 7.92
N ILE A 43 -8.42 6.90 6.61
CA ILE A 43 -9.30 7.85 5.95
C ILE A 43 -9.92 7.21 4.70
N GLU A 44 -11.16 7.58 4.41
CA GLU A 44 -11.87 7.12 3.22
C GLU A 44 -11.61 8.08 2.04
N ASP A 45 -11.72 9.38 2.30
CA ASP A 45 -11.52 10.42 1.30
C ASP A 45 -10.03 10.68 1.03
N TYR A 46 -9.64 10.58 -0.24
CA TYR A 46 -8.30 10.94 -0.67
C TYR A 46 -8.03 12.43 -0.44
N ASN A 47 -7.13 12.73 0.51
CA ASN A 47 -6.72 14.10 0.83
C ASN A 47 -5.19 14.20 0.99
N PRO A 48 -4.45 14.54 -0.08
CA PRO A 48 -2.99 14.53 -0.07
C PRO A 48 -2.37 15.58 0.85
N LYS A 49 -3.14 16.57 1.31
CA LYS A 49 -2.65 17.57 2.28
C LYS A 49 -2.29 16.95 3.63
N LEU A 50 -2.89 15.80 3.97
CA LEU A 50 -2.61 15.07 5.21
C LEU A 50 -1.28 14.30 5.13
N PHE A 51 -0.80 13.95 3.94
CA PHE A 51 0.34 13.05 3.77
C PHE A 51 1.66 13.61 4.31
N LYS A 52 1.77 14.94 4.44
CA LYS A 52 2.96 15.61 4.99
C LYS A 52 3.31 15.19 6.42
N ASP A 53 2.33 14.71 7.19
CA ASP A 53 2.48 14.38 8.62
C ASP A 53 2.78 12.89 8.85
N TYR A 54 2.91 12.11 7.77
CA TYR A 54 3.09 10.66 7.78
C TYR A 54 4.35 10.22 7.04
N ASP A 55 5.01 9.20 7.59
CA ASP A 55 6.20 8.59 6.98
C ASP A 55 5.81 7.59 5.88
N VAL A 56 4.64 6.93 6.05
CA VAL A 56 4.13 5.95 5.09
C VAL A 56 2.65 6.17 4.82
N VAL A 57 2.30 6.23 3.53
CA VAL A 57 0.92 6.36 3.03
C VAL A 57 0.57 5.10 2.25
N PHE A 58 -0.45 4.39 2.71
CA PHE A 58 -1.05 3.28 1.99
C PHE A 58 -2.23 3.78 1.15
N ILE A 59 -2.32 3.33 -0.10
CA ILE A 59 -3.42 3.63 -1.02
C ILE A 59 -4.04 2.28 -1.42
N ASP A 60 -5.23 1.97 -0.89
CA ASP A 60 -5.96 0.71 -1.13
C ASP A 60 -7.38 0.98 -1.65
N SER A 61 -7.68 0.80 -2.93
CA SER A 61 -6.75 0.54 -4.03
C SER A 61 -6.74 1.74 -4.97
N THR A 62 -5.81 1.81 -5.91
CA THR A 62 -5.87 2.89 -6.94
C THR A 62 -7.15 2.86 -7.75
N GLN A 63 -7.81 1.70 -7.84
CA GLN A 63 -9.10 1.56 -8.53
C GLN A 63 -10.24 2.27 -7.81
N THR A 64 -10.20 2.33 -6.48
CA THR A 64 -11.26 2.94 -5.65
C THR A 64 -10.91 4.35 -5.19
N THR A 65 -9.62 4.70 -5.17
CA THR A 65 -9.13 6.03 -4.73
C THR A 65 -8.88 7.00 -5.88
N GLU A 66 -9.09 6.57 -7.14
CA GLU A 66 -8.86 7.35 -8.37
C GLU A 66 -7.45 7.94 -8.53
N VAL A 67 -6.47 7.46 -7.76
CA VAL A 67 -5.08 7.91 -7.85
C VAL A 67 -4.45 7.36 -9.12
N SER A 68 -4.14 8.24 -10.08
CA SER A 68 -3.47 7.87 -11.33
C SER A 68 -1.95 7.71 -11.17
N HIS A 69 -1.29 7.14 -12.18
CA HIS A 69 0.16 7.01 -12.17
C HIS A 69 0.86 8.37 -12.31
N GLU A 70 0.26 9.34 -13.01
CA GLU A 70 0.76 10.71 -13.08
C GLU A 70 0.67 11.40 -11.71
N GLU A 71 -0.44 11.20 -11.01
CA GLU A 71 -0.63 11.73 -9.65
C GLU A 71 0.43 11.17 -8.70
N LEU A 72 0.75 9.87 -8.80
CA LEU A 72 1.83 9.28 -8.02
C LEU A 72 3.20 9.96 -8.27
N VAL A 73 3.49 10.34 -9.52
CA VAL A 73 4.72 11.09 -9.84
C VAL A 73 4.74 12.44 -9.14
N VAL A 74 3.61 13.14 -9.10
CA VAL A 74 3.46 14.42 -8.39
C VAL A 74 3.64 14.21 -6.89
N LEU A 75 2.98 13.21 -6.31
CA LEU A 75 3.08 12.88 -4.88
C LEU A 75 4.51 12.57 -4.46
N LYS A 76 5.24 11.73 -5.21
CA LYS A 76 6.65 11.41 -4.90
C LYS A 76 7.55 12.65 -4.93
N LYS A 77 7.27 13.61 -5.82
CA LYS A 77 8.01 14.88 -5.88
C LYS A 77 7.65 15.82 -4.73
N GLN A 78 6.37 15.88 -4.38
CA GLN A 78 5.86 16.77 -3.32
C GLN A 78 6.24 16.28 -1.92
N PHE A 79 6.29 14.95 -1.72
CA PHE A 79 6.57 14.30 -0.44
C PHE A 79 7.77 13.35 -0.56
N PRO A 80 8.99 13.87 -0.79
CA PRO A 80 10.16 13.04 -1.09
C PRO A 80 10.65 12.18 0.09
N ARG A 81 10.15 12.45 1.31
CA ARG A 81 10.44 11.67 2.52
C ARG A 81 9.33 10.69 2.89
N THR A 82 8.21 10.72 2.17
CA THR A 82 7.07 9.83 2.43
C THR A 82 7.15 8.63 1.51
N SER A 83 7.00 7.44 2.08
CA SER A 83 6.92 6.20 1.31
C SER A 83 5.46 5.93 0.93
N PHE A 84 5.23 5.63 -0.35
CA PHE A 84 3.90 5.30 -0.86
C PHE A 84 3.81 3.80 -1.12
N VAL A 85 2.84 3.14 -0.46
CA VAL A 85 2.51 1.73 -0.68
C VAL A 85 1.18 1.67 -1.42
N ILE A 86 1.21 1.09 -2.61
CA ILE A 86 0.03 1.02 -3.48
C ILE A 86 -0.44 -0.42 -3.55
N ILE A 87 -1.72 -0.63 -3.25
CA ILE A 87 -2.37 -1.93 -3.31
C ILE A 87 -3.27 -1.95 -4.53
N ASN A 88 -3.11 -2.96 -5.38
CA ASN A 88 -3.89 -3.14 -6.59
C ASN A 88 -4.40 -4.57 -6.66
N GLN A 89 -5.63 -4.75 -7.15
CA GLN A 89 -6.12 -6.07 -7.49
C GLN A 89 -5.51 -6.51 -8.83
N ALA A 90 -4.97 -7.74 -8.86
CA ALA A 90 -4.58 -8.38 -10.10
C ALA A 90 -5.82 -8.78 -10.92
N ASN A 91 -5.68 -8.74 -12.25
CA ASN A 91 -6.61 -9.36 -13.18
C ASN A 91 -6.55 -10.89 -13.08
N ARG A 92 -7.54 -11.56 -13.69
CA ARG A 92 -7.60 -13.03 -13.75
C ARG A 92 -6.39 -13.68 -14.44
N ASP A 93 -5.64 -12.92 -15.23
CA ASP A 93 -4.42 -13.37 -15.91
C ASP A 93 -3.13 -13.05 -15.12
N GLY A 94 -3.26 -12.55 -13.88
CA GLY A 94 -2.14 -12.16 -13.02
C GLY A 94 -1.56 -10.77 -13.32
N THR A 95 -1.99 -10.10 -14.40
CA THR A 95 -1.53 -8.75 -14.71
C THR A 95 -2.17 -7.71 -13.78
N SER A 96 -1.43 -6.68 -13.40
CA SER A 96 -2.04 -5.57 -12.63
C SER A 96 -3.02 -4.79 -13.50
N LYS A 97 -4.25 -4.52 -13.01
CA LYS A 97 -5.28 -3.73 -13.73
C LYS A 97 -4.81 -2.33 -14.19
N GLY A 98 -3.81 -1.76 -13.52
CA GLY A 98 -3.21 -0.46 -13.85
C GLY A 98 -2.09 -0.50 -14.90
N GLY A 99 -1.72 -1.68 -15.41
CA GLY A 99 -0.71 -1.88 -16.43
C GLY A 99 0.74 -1.56 -15.99
N THR A 100 1.68 -1.82 -16.91
CA THR A 100 3.14 -1.61 -16.82
C THR A 100 3.59 -0.22 -16.36
N LYS A 101 2.69 0.76 -16.35
CA LYS A 101 3.00 2.16 -16.04
C LYS A 101 3.40 2.39 -14.58
N TYR A 102 2.72 1.74 -13.63
CA TYR A 102 3.12 1.82 -12.22
C TYR A 102 4.45 1.10 -11.98
N GLU A 103 4.70 0.02 -12.70
CA GLU A 103 5.88 -0.82 -12.53
C GLU A 103 7.17 -0.04 -12.76
N HIS A 104 7.19 0.94 -13.67
CA HIS A 104 8.37 1.79 -13.90
C HIS A 104 8.60 2.84 -12.80
N LEU A 105 7.54 3.26 -12.12
CA LEU A 105 7.56 4.34 -11.12
C LEU A 105 7.94 3.87 -9.71
N VAL A 106 7.64 2.62 -9.38
CA VAL A 106 7.89 2.05 -8.06
C VAL A 106 9.29 1.44 -7.96
N ASP A 107 9.78 1.31 -6.74
CA ASP A 107 11.12 0.80 -6.47
C ASP A 107 11.11 -0.71 -6.17
N ALA A 108 9.98 -1.24 -5.70
CA ALA A 108 9.73 -2.66 -5.53
C ALA A 108 8.30 -3.04 -5.94
N ILE A 109 8.11 -4.30 -6.36
CA ILE A 109 6.80 -4.90 -6.66
C ILE A 109 6.77 -6.27 -6.00
N MET A 110 5.74 -6.49 -5.20
CA MET A 110 5.46 -7.76 -4.54
C MET A 110 4.12 -8.29 -5.03
N HIS A 111 4.14 -9.49 -5.58
CA HIS A 111 2.97 -10.22 -6.00
C HIS A 111 2.46 -11.09 -4.86
N ILE A 112 1.17 -11.00 -4.52
CA ILE A 112 0.56 -11.81 -3.48
C ILE A 112 -0.52 -12.71 -4.10
N GLU A 113 -0.26 -14.01 -4.11
CA GLU A 113 -1.18 -15.02 -4.62
C GLU A 113 -1.05 -16.32 -3.80
N ASN A 114 -2.14 -17.07 -3.66
CA ASN A 114 -2.10 -18.41 -3.04
C ASN A 114 -1.37 -18.43 -1.69
N LYS A 115 -1.64 -17.43 -0.84
CA LYS A 115 -1.03 -17.28 0.49
C LYS A 115 0.50 -17.16 0.44
N SER A 116 1.04 -16.62 -0.64
CA SER A 116 2.47 -16.44 -0.86
C SER A 116 2.74 -15.05 -1.42
N ALA A 117 3.76 -14.39 -0.89
CA ALA A 117 4.32 -13.15 -1.40
C ALA A 117 5.61 -13.44 -2.15
N THR A 118 5.69 -13.01 -3.40
CA THR A 118 6.88 -13.16 -4.26
C THR A 118 7.32 -11.80 -4.74
N MET A 119 8.63 -11.54 -4.72
CA MET A 119 9.20 -10.29 -5.21
C MET A 119 9.34 -10.36 -6.74
N GLU A 120 8.63 -9.51 -7.47
CA GLU A 120 8.73 -9.41 -8.95
C GLU A 120 9.76 -8.36 -9.38
N LYS A 121 9.88 -7.28 -8.60
CA LYS A 121 10.85 -6.20 -8.84
C LYS A 121 11.43 -5.75 -7.53
N ASN A 122 12.74 -5.57 -7.49
CA ASN A 122 13.42 -4.98 -6.35
C ASN A 122 14.63 -4.16 -6.82
N ARG A 123 14.67 -2.87 -6.49
CA ARG A 123 15.82 -1.99 -6.77
C ARG A 123 16.81 -1.91 -5.60
N PHE A 124 16.51 -2.52 -4.46
CA PHE A 124 17.37 -2.48 -3.27
C PHE A 124 18.40 -3.63 -3.31
N PRO A 125 19.71 -3.33 -3.20
CA PRO A 125 20.78 -4.33 -3.37
C PRO A 125 20.72 -5.51 -2.38
N GLU A 126 20.20 -5.28 -1.17
CA GLU A 126 20.11 -6.26 -0.08
C GLU A 126 18.70 -6.87 0.03
N GLY A 127 17.85 -6.63 -0.97
CA GLY A 127 16.49 -7.10 -0.95
C GLY A 127 16.38 -8.60 -1.19
N SER A 128 15.57 -9.28 -0.36
CA SER A 128 15.30 -10.71 -0.53
C SER A 128 14.50 -11.00 -1.82
N GLN A 129 14.82 -12.13 -2.44
CA GLN A 129 14.03 -12.73 -3.53
C GLN A 129 13.26 -13.97 -3.06
N GLU A 130 13.33 -14.31 -1.78
CA GLU A 130 12.65 -15.48 -1.25
C GLU A 130 11.13 -15.26 -1.23
N THR A 131 10.40 -16.31 -1.60
CA THR A 131 8.94 -16.33 -1.44
C THR A 131 8.59 -16.46 0.03
N ILE A 132 7.78 -15.53 0.52
CA ILE A 132 7.30 -15.52 1.91
C ILE A 132 5.90 -16.13 1.93
N LYS A 133 5.67 -17.13 2.78
CA LYS A 133 4.32 -17.67 3.01
C LYS A 133 3.56 -16.77 4.00
N ILE A 134 2.31 -16.45 3.67
CA ILE A 134 1.43 -15.57 4.44
C ILE A 134 0.27 -16.43 4.95
N PHE A 135 0.12 -16.56 6.25
CA PHE A 135 -0.84 -17.47 6.89
C PHE A 135 -2.06 -16.74 7.44
#